data_AF-A0A965LGG3-F1
#
_entry.id   AF-A0A965LGG3-F1
#
_cell.length_a   1.000
_cell.length_b   1.000
_cell.length_c   1.000
_cell.angle_alpha   90.00
_cell.angle_beta   90.00
_cell.angle_gamma   90.00
#
_symmetry.space_group_name_H-M   'P 1'
#
loop_
_entity.id
_entity.type
_entity.pdbx_description
1 polymer ?
#
loop_
_entity_poly.entity_id
_entity_poly.type
_entity_poly.pdbx_seq_one_letter_code
_entity_poly.pdbx_strand_id
1 'polypeptide(L)'
;MTENLITKGGAVAGKLTAVTDVQATDDLIAGDDLTVGDDASVAGDLSVTGQFQQIRSLANIADGGSMAATAAQVVTSRIITATPTTARNIQLPAAADIIALTGSTVGTTVEFLVVNLAATTHALTLTVNTGTTIQGSATIAANTNNAFLVRVASSTTVVVYKQ
;
A
#
# COMPACT_ATOMS: atom_id res chain seq x y z
N MET A 1 -1.79 -50.46 -21.09
CA MET A 1 -2.16 -49.07 -20.81
C MET A 1 -2.01 -48.32 -22.12
N THR A 2 -3.08 -47.74 -22.63
CA THR A 2 -3.04 -46.98 -23.89
C THR A 2 -2.76 -45.52 -23.53
N GLU A 3 -1.60 -45.00 -23.93
CA GLU A 3 -1.30 -43.59 -23.79
C GLU A 3 -2.04 -42.83 -24.89
N ASN A 4 -2.94 -41.93 -24.51
CA ASN A 4 -3.52 -40.98 -25.46
C ASN A 4 -2.51 -39.86 -25.71
N LEU A 5 -1.63 -40.07 -26.70
CA LEU A 5 -0.60 -39.11 -27.06
C LEU A 5 -1.15 -38.03 -27.99
N ILE A 6 -1.01 -36.76 -27.61
CA ILE A 6 -1.15 -35.63 -28.53
C ILE A 6 0.23 -35.41 -29.16
N THR A 7 0.33 -35.59 -30.47
CA THR A 7 1.58 -35.42 -31.22
C THR A 7 1.77 -33.98 -31.68
N LYS A 8 2.95 -33.66 -32.23
CA LYS A 8 3.26 -32.36 -32.82
C LYS A 8 2.14 -31.85 -33.74
N GLY A 9 1.65 -30.64 -33.46
CA GLY A 9 0.55 -30.01 -34.21
C GLY A 9 -0.86 -30.51 -33.85
N GLY A 10 -0.99 -31.46 -32.92
CA GLY A 10 -2.27 -31.88 -32.37
C GLY A 10 -2.85 -30.85 -31.40
N ALA A 11 -4.18 -30.78 -31.31
CA ALA A 11 -4.90 -29.87 -30.43
C ALA A 11 -6.03 -30.58 -29.69
N VAL A 12 -6.38 -30.09 -28.51
CA VAL A 12 -7.59 -30.48 -27.78
C VAL A 12 -8.64 -29.41 -28.02
N ALA A 13 -9.76 -29.75 -28.67
CA ALA A 13 -10.85 -28.82 -28.96
C ALA A 13 -11.73 -28.47 -27.73
N GLY A 14 -11.22 -28.72 -26.52
CA GLY A 14 -11.97 -28.60 -25.26
C GLY A 14 -11.06 -28.49 -24.04
N LYS A 15 -11.59 -28.77 -22.86
CA LYS A 15 -10.84 -28.64 -21.59
C LYS A 15 -9.78 -29.72 -21.47
N LEU A 16 -8.54 -29.31 -21.22
CA LEU A 16 -7.50 -30.18 -20.68
C LEU A 16 -7.58 -30.18 -19.15
N THR A 17 -7.65 -31.37 -18.54
CA THR A 17 -7.53 -31.53 -17.08
C THR A 17 -6.36 -32.46 -16.81
N ALA A 18 -5.28 -31.93 -16.24
CA ALA A 18 -4.19 -32.74 -15.70
C ALA A 18 -4.47 -33.04 -14.23
N VAL A 19 -4.21 -34.27 -13.79
CA VAL A 19 -4.35 -34.66 -12.37
C VAL A 19 -3.11 -34.27 -11.56
N THR A 20 -1.99 -34.05 -12.25
CA THR A 20 -0.72 -33.59 -11.69
C THR A 20 -0.24 -32.35 -12.44
N ASP A 21 0.73 -32.51 -13.33
CA ASP A 21 1.47 -31.39 -13.91
C ASP A 21 1.12 -31.19 -15.38
N VAL A 22 1.20 -29.94 -15.82
CA VAL A 22 1.33 -29.57 -17.23
C VAL A 22 2.69 -28.90 -17.37
N GLN A 23 3.59 -29.52 -18.14
CA GLN A 23 4.94 -29.03 -18.34
C GLN A 23 5.16 -28.75 -19.84
N ALA A 24 5.80 -27.63 -20.15
CA ALA A 24 6.31 -27.31 -21.48
C ALA A 24 7.82 -27.10 -21.39
N THR A 25 8.58 -27.64 -22.35
CA THR A 25 10.04 -27.45 -22.40
C THR A 25 10.41 -26.04 -22.86
N ASP A 26 9.57 -25.44 -23.70
CA ASP A 26 9.74 -24.09 -24.23
C ASP A 26 8.72 -23.17 -23.57
N ASP A 27 7.53 -23.05 -24.17
CA ASP A 27 6.51 -22.08 -23.75
C ASP A 27 5.21 -22.74 -23.29
N LEU A 28 4.66 -22.25 -22.18
CA LEU A 28 3.26 -22.45 -21.81
C LEU A 28 2.51 -21.14 -22.05
N ILE A 29 1.66 -21.11 -23.08
CA ILE A 29 0.94 -19.91 -23.51
C ILE A 29 -0.54 -20.04 -23.14
N ALA A 30 -1.05 -19.13 -22.32
CA ALA A 30 -2.48 -18.90 -22.16
C ALA A 30 -2.89 -17.79 -23.15
N GLY A 31 -3.86 -18.07 -24.03
CA GLY A 31 -4.30 -17.10 -25.04
C GLY A 31 -5.12 -15.93 -24.49
N ASP A 32 -5.55 -16.04 -23.24
CA ASP A 32 -6.31 -15.02 -22.50
C ASP A 32 -5.71 -14.95 -21.07
N ASP A 33 -6.44 -15.38 -20.06
CA ASP A 33 -5.97 -15.36 -18.68
C ASP A 33 -5.27 -16.65 -18.25
N LEU A 34 -4.18 -16.49 -17.49
CA LEU A 34 -3.61 -17.54 -16.66
C LEU A 34 -4.00 -17.28 -15.20
N THR A 35 -4.73 -18.21 -14.59
CA THR A 35 -4.99 -18.18 -13.14
C THR A 35 -4.11 -19.22 -12.44
N VAL A 36 -3.29 -18.76 -11.48
CA VAL A 36 -2.54 -19.64 -10.57
C VAL A 36 -3.28 -19.62 -9.23
N GLY A 37 -3.71 -20.80 -8.76
CA GLY A 37 -4.53 -20.90 -7.55
C GLY A 37 -3.76 -20.75 -6.23
N ASP A 38 -2.44 -20.78 -6.30
CA ASP A 38 -1.52 -20.69 -5.17
C ASP A 38 -0.28 -19.87 -5.58
N ASP A 39 0.91 -20.24 -5.14
CA ASP A 39 2.15 -19.54 -5.47
C ASP A 39 2.59 -19.75 -6.93
N ALA A 40 3.04 -18.66 -7.57
CA ALA A 40 3.77 -18.69 -8.83
C ALA A 40 5.25 -18.42 -8.56
N SER A 41 6.13 -19.36 -8.95
CA SER A 41 7.59 -19.19 -8.88
C SER A 41 8.14 -18.97 -10.28
N VAL A 42 8.88 -17.88 -10.48
CA VAL A 42 9.54 -17.55 -11.75
C VAL A 42 11.04 -17.43 -11.48
N ALA A 43 11.83 -18.35 -12.03
CA ALA A 43 13.27 -18.41 -11.79
C ALA A 43 14.10 -17.42 -12.65
N GLY A 44 13.44 -16.71 -13.57
CA GLY A 44 14.02 -15.70 -14.43
C GLY A 44 13.21 -14.40 -14.43
N ASP A 45 13.12 -13.75 -15.58
CA ASP A 45 12.43 -12.48 -15.70
C ASP A 45 10.91 -12.68 -15.78
N LEU A 46 10.17 -11.87 -15.03
CA LEU A 46 8.75 -11.67 -15.21
C LEU A 46 8.54 -10.37 -16.01
N SER A 47 8.06 -10.47 -17.24
CA SER A 47 7.66 -9.31 -18.05
C SER A 47 6.15 -9.18 -18.05
N VAL A 48 5.65 -8.05 -17.53
CA VAL A 48 4.22 -7.71 -17.55
C VAL A 48 4.04 -6.48 -18.42
N THR A 49 3.31 -6.61 -19.52
CA THR A 49 3.01 -5.48 -20.42
C THR A 49 1.89 -4.59 -19.87
N GLY A 50 1.11 -5.10 -18.90
CA GLY A 50 0.07 -4.38 -18.16
C GLY A 50 0.51 -3.87 -16.78
N GLN A 51 -0.43 -3.73 -15.85
CA GLN A 51 -0.13 -3.30 -14.48
C GLN A 51 0.24 -4.48 -13.57
N PHE A 52 1.35 -4.36 -12.86
CA PHE A 52 1.62 -5.19 -11.70
C PHE A 52 0.84 -4.64 -10.50
N GLN A 53 -0.14 -5.40 -10.01
CA GLN A 53 -0.90 -5.01 -8.82
C GLN A 53 -0.18 -5.51 -7.56
N GLN A 54 0.62 -4.64 -6.95
CA GLN A 54 1.21 -4.94 -5.64
C GLN A 54 0.10 -4.94 -4.57
N ILE A 55 -0.30 -6.13 -4.10
CA ILE A 55 -1.41 -6.31 -3.13
C ILE A 55 -1.14 -5.62 -1.78
N ARG A 56 0.13 -5.37 -1.43
CA ARG A 56 0.53 -4.62 -0.22
C ARG A 56 1.38 -3.41 -0.62
N SER A 57 0.73 -2.35 -1.07
CA SER A 57 1.39 -1.06 -1.34
C SER A 57 1.57 -0.26 -0.05
N LEU A 58 2.76 0.33 0.14
CA LEU A 58 2.97 1.34 1.18
C LEU A 58 2.26 2.64 0.76
N ALA A 59 1.75 3.41 1.73
CA ALA A 59 1.05 4.65 1.45
C ALA A 59 2.02 5.76 1.01
N ASN A 60 2.37 5.80 -0.27
CA ASN A 60 3.18 6.88 -0.83
C ASN A 60 2.29 8.05 -1.29
N ILE A 61 2.43 9.19 -0.62
CA ILE A 61 1.76 10.43 -1.04
C ILE A 61 2.64 11.10 -2.08
N ALA A 62 2.11 11.23 -3.29
CA ALA A 62 2.80 11.91 -4.39
C ALA A 62 3.08 13.37 -4.04
N ASP A 63 4.26 13.87 -4.42
CA ASP A 63 4.60 15.29 -4.25
C ASP A 63 3.72 16.18 -5.14
N GLY A 64 3.24 17.27 -4.56
CA GLY A 64 2.37 18.23 -5.23
C GLY A 64 1.92 19.35 -4.30
N GLY A 65 1.18 20.33 -4.84
CA GLY A 65 0.68 21.47 -4.07
C GLY A 65 -0.36 21.11 -2.99
N SER A 66 -0.95 19.91 -3.04
CA SER A 66 -1.98 19.45 -2.11
C SER A 66 -1.71 18.00 -1.69
N MET A 67 -0.87 17.83 -0.68
CA MET A 67 -0.61 16.52 -0.09
C MET A 67 -1.51 16.30 1.13
N ALA A 68 -2.27 15.20 1.14
CA ALA A 68 -3.16 14.85 2.23
C ALA A 68 -3.12 13.35 2.51
N ALA A 69 -3.08 12.99 3.79
CA ALA A 69 -3.20 11.61 4.24
C ALA A 69 -4.66 11.23 4.41
N THR A 70 -5.02 10.02 4.02
CA THR A 70 -6.34 9.44 4.29
C THR A 70 -6.37 8.75 5.65
N ALA A 71 -7.55 8.58 6.22
CA ALA A 71 -7.73 7.85 7.48
C ALA A 71 -7.22 6.40 7.38
N ALA A 72 -7.42 5.73 6.24
CA ALA A 72 -6.91 4.38 6.03
C ALA A 72 -5.38 4.33 6.05
N GLN A 73 -4.69 5.34 5.51
CA GLN A 73 -3.23 5.40 5.55
C GLN A 73 -2.72 5.58 6.99
N VAL A 74 -3.41 6.38 7.80
CA VAL A 74 -3.07 6.60 9.22
C VAL A 74 -3.38 5.37 10.08
N VAL A 75 -4.55 4.75 9.91
CA VAL A 75 -5.06 3.72 10.83
C VAL A 75 -4.69 2.29 10.40
N THR A 76 -4.79 2.02 9.10
CA THR A 76 -4.65 0.68 8.53
C THR A 76 -3.24 0.47 7.97
N SER A 77 -2.76 1.35 7.07
CA SER A 77 -1.43 1.20 6.46
C SER A 77 -0.30 1.54 7.45
N ARG A 78 -0.52 2.51 8.34
CA ARG A 78 0.38 2.97 9.43
C ARG A 78 1.77 3.44 9.02
N ILE A 79 2.15 3.32 7.76
CA ILE A 79 3.40 3.85 7.21
C ILE A 79 3.04 4.73 6.03
N ILE A 80 3.34 6.01 6.15
CA ILE A 80 3.17 7.01 5.11
C ILE A 80 4.55 7.43 4.63
N THR A 81 4.78 7.35 3.32
CA THR A 81 6.00 7.84 2.68
C THR A 81 5.69 9.02 1.78
N ALA A 82 6.65 9.93 1.63
CA ALA A 82 6.61 10.94 0.59
C ALA A 82 8.03 11.37 0.21
N THR A 83 8.21 11.71 -1.06
CA THR A 83 9.49 12.21 -1.60
C THR A 83 9.28 13.63 -2.12
N PRO A 84 9.17 14.64 -1.25
CA PRO A 84 8.90 16.00 -1.70
C PRO A 84 10.13 16.65 -2.35
N THR A 85 9.90 17.43 -3.40
CA THR A 85 10.93 18.20 -4.13
C THR A 85 11.06 19.65 -3.65
N THR A 86 10.25 20.03 -2.67
CA THR A 86 10.29 21.30 -1.93
C THR A 86 9.70 21.07 -0.53
N ALA A 87 9.78 22.03 0.40
CA ALA A 87 9.11 21.86 1.68
C ALA A 87 7.59 21.72 1.48
N ARG A 88 6.98 20.70 2.08
CA ARG A 88 5.57 20.37 1.86
C ARG A 88 4.84 20.12 3.16
N ASN A 89 3.54 20.42 3.14
CA ASN A 89 2.63 20.04 4.19
C ASN A 89 1.87 18.78 3.78
N ILE A 90 1.74 17.83 4.69
CA ILE A 90 0.76 16.73 4.56
C ILE A 90 -0.37 17.04 5.51
N GLN A 91 -1.58 17.27 4.98
CA GLN A 91 -2.76 17.44 5.81
C GLN A 91 -3.25 16.09 6.34
N LEU A 92 -3.44 15.99 7.65
CA LEU A 92 -4.05 14.84 8.29
C LEU A 92 -5.54 14.74 7.92
N PRO A 93 -6.14 13.53 7.95
CA PRO A 93 -7.57 13.36 7.71
C PRO A 93 -8.41 14.03 8.81
N ALA A 94 -9.69 14.27 8.56
CA ALA A 94 -10.59 14.80 9.59
C ALA A 94 -10.76 13.77 10.73
N ALA A 95 -11.02 14.25 11.95
CA ALA A 95 -11.17 13.37 13.11
C ALA A 95 -12.31 12.35 12.95
N ALA A 96 -13.40 12.74 12.30
CA ALA A 96 -14.53 11.86 12.03
C ALA A 96 -14.12 10.62 11.21
N ASP A 97 -13.27 10.80 10.19
CA ASP A 97 -12.81 9.70 9.33
C ASP A 97 -11.87 8.75 10.08
N ILE A 98 -11.02 9.29 10.95
CA ILE A 98 -10.15 8.47 11.82
C ILE A 98 -11.01 7.67 12.80
N ILE A 99 -11.96 8.33 13.47
CA ILE A 99 -12.85 7.70 14.47
C ILE A 99 -13.71 6.60 13.83
N ALA A 100 -14.14 6.78 12.58
CA ALA A 100 -14.86 5.75 11.84
C ALA A 100 -14.05 4.44 11.69
N LEU A 101 -12.72 4.51 11.65
CA LEU A 101 -11.84 3.35 11.55
C LEU A 101 -11.31 2.85 12.90
N THR A 102 -11.03 3.74 13.85
CA THR A 102 -10.50 3.38 15.17
C THR A 102 -11.57 3.01 16.18
N GLY A 103 -12.81 3.45 15.95
CA GLY A 103 -13.89 3.48 16.95
C GLY A 103 -13.86 4.77 17.78
N SER A 104 -15.01 5.10 18.39
CA SER A 104 -15.24 6.35 19.12
C SER A 104 -14.92 6.29 20.62
N THR A 105 -14.40 5.16 21.10
CA THR A 105 -14.02 5.02 22.51
C THR A 105 -12.88 5.98 22.85
N VAL A 106 -13.12 6.88 23.79
CA VAL A 106 -12.10 7.83 24.25
C VAL A 106 -10.92 7.08 24.83
N GLY A 107 -9.71 7.48 24.45
CA GLY A 107 -8.48 6.81 24.85
C GLY A 107 -8.02 5.71 23.89
N THR A 108 -8.82 5.32 22.89
CA THR A 108 -8.33 4.45 21.80
C THR A 108 -7.15 5.12 21.11
N THR A 109 -6.07 4.37 20.91
CA THR A 109 -4.85 4.85 20.27
C THR A 109 -4.46 4.03 19.05
N VAL A 110 -3.83 4.70 18.09
CA VAL A 110 -3.18 4.07 16.94
C VAL A 110 -1.87 4.81 16.65
N GLU A 111 -0.81 4.05 16.41
CA GLU A 111 0.49 4.58 15.99
C GLU A 111 0.63 4.54 14.47
N PHE A 112 1.28 5.57 13.92
CA PHE A 112 1.72 5.59 12.53
C PHE A 112 3.08 6.27 12.39
N LEU A 113 3.79 5.91 11.33
CA LEU A 113 5.10 6.42 10.96
C LEU A 113 4.98 7.29 9.69
N VAL A 114 5.66 8.42 9.69
CA VAL A 114 5.85 9.23 8.48
C VAL A 114 7.32 9.21 8.11
N VAL A 115 7.62 8.80 6.88
CA VAL A 115 8.97 8.73 6.33
C VAL A 115 9.12 9.79 5.24
N ASN A 116 10.03 10.73 5.49
CA ASN A 116 10.42 11.73 4.51
C ASN A 116 11.62 11.22 3.71
N LEU A 117 11.38 10.91 2.44
CA LEU A 117 12.37 10.37 1.51
C LEU A 117 13.07 11.47 0.69
N ALA A 118 12.78 12.75 0.94
CA ALA A 118 13.47 13.82 0.23
C ALA A 118 14.97 13.84 0.51
N ALA A 119 15.74 14.20 -0.52
CA ALA A 119 17.15 14.50 -0.38
C ALA A 119 17.34 15.79 0.45
N THR A 120 18.13 15.66 1.53
CA THR A 120 18.80 16.65 2.42
C THR A 120 18.19 18.02 2.77
N THR A 121 17.17 18.54 2.10
CA THR A 121 16.73 19.94 2.21
C THR A 121 15.22 20.15 2.35
N HIS A 122 14.39 19.17 1.97
CA HIS A 122 12.93 19.34 1.97
C HIS A 122 12.28 18.64 3.16
N ALA A 123 11.88 19.43 4.16
CA ALA A 123 11.11 18.92 5.29
C ALA A 123 9.64 18.68 4.90
N LEU A 124 9.03 17.69 5.55
CA LEU A 124 7.58 17.51 5.59
C LEU A 124 7.07 18.11 6.89
N THR A 125 5.92 18.77 6.85
CA THR A 125 5.22 19.21 8.05
C THR A 125 3.80 18.63 8.06
N LEU A 126 3.45 17.92 9.13
CA LEU A 126 2.05 17.52 9.31
C LEU A 126 1.21 18.74 9.65
N THR A 127 0.08 18.86 8.98
CA THR A 127 -0.92 19.89 9.26
C THR A 127 -2.23 19.23 9.64
N VAL A 128 -3.04 19.96 10.39
CA VAL A 128 -4.31 19.46 10.92
C VAL A 128 -5.46 19.69 9.93
N ASN A 129 -6.49 18.88 10.09
CA ASN A 129 -7.82 19.12 9.54
C ASN A 129 -8.83 19.17 10.70
N THR A 130 -10.10 19.36 10.37
CA THR A 130 -11.22 19.54 11.31
C THR A 130 -11.23 18.45 12.39
N GLY A 131 -11.28 18.87 13.66
CA GLY A 131 -11.31 18.01 14.83
C GLY A 131 -9.99 17.32 15.19
N THR A 132 -8.93 17.51 14.39
CA THR A 132 -7.59 16.99 14.69
C THR A 132 -6.70 18.07 15.30
N THR A 133 -5.81 17.65 16.21
CA THR A 133 -4.79 18.51 16.80
C THR A 133 -3.47 17.76 16.85
N ILE A 134 -2.34 18.48 16.77
CA ILE A 134 -1.01 17.91 16.92
C ILE A 134 -0.35 18.50 18.18
N GLN A 135 0.30 17.65 18.95
CA GLN A 135 1.09 17.99 20.14
C GLN A 135 2.54 17.55 19.93
N GLY A 136 3.47 18.50 20.09
CA GLY A 136 4.89 18.30 19.77
C GLY A 136 5.26 18.77 18.36
N SER A 137 6.49 18.47 17.92
CA SER A 137 6.97 18.87 16.60
C SER A 137 6.29 18.07 15.49
N ALA A 138 5.60 18.77 14.60
CA ALA A 138 4.96 18.20 13.41
C ALA A 138 5.91 18.07 12.20
N THR A 139 7.14 18.57 12.33
CA THR A 139 8.12 18.61 11.24
C THR A 139 8.96 17.33 11.20
N ILE A 140 9.06 16.73 10.02
CA ILE A 140 9.89 15.58 9.69
C ILE A 140 10.99 16.07 8.75
N ALA A 141 12.23 16.06 9.23
CA ALA A 141 13.38 16.50 8.46
C ALA A 141 13.59 15.62 7.21
N ALA A 142 14.29 16.16 6.19
CA ALA A 142 14.64 15.41 4.99
C ALA A 142 15.44 14.14 5.33
N ASN A 143 15.16 13.04 4.63
CA ASN A 143 15.79 11.74 4.85
C ASN A 143 15.70 11.23 6.31
N THR A 144 14.57 11.52 6.98
CA THR A 144 14.29 11.03 8.34
C THR A 144 12.85 10.51 8.42
N ASN A 145 12.52 9.95 9.58
CA ASN A 145 11.16 9.52 9.89
C ASN A 145 10.79 9.96 11.31
N ASN A 146 9.49 10.09 11.55
CA ASN A 146 8.94 10.36 12.87
C ASN A 146 7.73 9.46 13.12
N ALA A 147 7.70 8.83 14.30
CA ALA A 147 6.54 8.13 14.83
C ALA A 147 5.57 9.11 15.51
N PHE A 148 4.28 8.84 15.36
CA PHE A 148 3.19 9.61 15.93
C PHE A 148 2.12 8.69 16.50
N LEU A 149 1.51 9.11 17.61
CA LEU A 149 0.41 8.40 18.26
C LEU A 149 -0.87 9.22 18.16
N VAL A 150 -1.86 8.70 17.45
CA VAL A 150 -3.22 9.25 17.46
C VAL A 150 -3.95 8.72 18.69
N ARG A 151 -4.68 9.58 19.39
CA ARG A 151 -5.60 9.23 20.48
C ARG A 151 -6.95 9.86 20.26
N VAL A 152 -8.01 9.07 20.37
CA VAL A 152 -9.39 9.57 20.41
C VAL A 152 -9.59 10.37 21.70
N ALA A 153 -9.89 11.66 21.59
CA ALA A 153 -10.05 12.57 22.72
C ALA A 153 -11.52 12.79 23.08
N SER A 154 -12.40 12.73 22.08
CA SER A 154 -13.85 12.73 22.24
C SER A 154 -14.50 11.97 21.08
N SER A 155 -15.83 11.91 21.05
CA SER A 155 -16.58 11.36 19.91
C SER A 155 -16.39 12.11 18.60
N THR A 156 -15.80 13.32 18.62
CA THR A 156 -15.62 14.17 17.42
C THR A 156 -14.19 14.69 17.23
N THR A 157 -13.28 14.40 18.17
CA THR A 157 -11.92 14.96 18.14
C THR A 157 -10.85 13.93 18.46
N VAL A 158 -9.67 14.15 17.87
CA VAL A 158 -8.46 13.35 18.09
C VAL A 158 -7.26 14.25 18.37
N VAL A 159 -6.30 13.72 19.11
CA VAL A 159 -5.01 14.35 19.35
C VAL A 159 -3.91 13.45 18.81
N VAL A 160 -2.99 14.02 18.05
CA VAL A 160 -1.81 13.34 17.51
C VAL A 160 -0.59 13.81 18.29
N TYR A 161 0.09 12.89 18.97
CA TYR A 161 1.29 13.16 19.74
C TYR A 161 2.53 12.78 18.93
N LYS A 162 3.53 13.65 18.91
CA LYS A 162 4.89 13.26 18.53
C LYS A 162 5.45 12.31 19.61
N GLN A 163 5.90 11.13 19.19
CA GLN A 163 6.60 10.14 20.04
C GLN A 163 8.07 10.50 20.22
#